data_AF-A0A841GYR2-F1
#
_entry.id   AF-A0A841GYR2-F1
#
_cell.length_a   1.000
_cell.length_b   1.000
_cell.length_c   1.000
_cell.angle_alpha   90.00
_cell.angle_beta   90.00
_cell.angle_gamma   90.00
#
_symmetry.space_group_name_H-M   'P 1'
#
loop_
_entity.id
_entity.type
_entity.pdbx_description
1 polymer ?
#
loop_
_entity_poly.entity_id
_entity_poly.type
_entity_poly.pdbx_seq_one_letter_code
_entity_poly.pdbx_strand_id
1 'polypeptide(L)'
;MTEPKRTSDPDGRFSIVLPAGWSAEPDEDQGGLEVWLEDGIGTLHLISFEGDEDSADPAEELYAFLEEDGVEIEEDDVEDLDIEEGELSICEYESSDEEDDEEPETTFWMQGVATAPGVLVFATYICPAGEQEAEREIVRKALGTLRLMAAE
;
A
#
# COMPACT_ATOMS: atom_id res chain seq x y z
N MET A 1 25.54 -5.12 6.68
CA MET A 1 24.54 -4.09 6.30
C MET A 1 24.14 -4.45 4.89
N THR A 2 22.91 -4.93 4.71
CA THR A 2 22.40 -5.28 3.38
C THR A 2 22.06 -3.97 2.67
N GLU A 3 22.57 -3.78 1.46
CA GLU A 3 22.28 -2.60 0.65
C GLU A 3 20.78 -2.54 0.30
N PRO A 4 20.19 -1.34 0.15
CA PRO A 4 18.80 -1.20 -0.27
C PRO A 4 18.59 -1.90 -1.61
N LYS A 5 17.70 -2.88 -1.65
CA LYS A 5 17.40 -3.68 -2.85
C LYS A 5 16.11 -3.17 -3.46
N ARG A 6 16.17 -2.73 -4.72
CA ARG A 6 14.97 -2.47 -5.52
C ARG A 6 14.40 -3.80 -6.02
N THR A 7 13.10 -3.99 -5.83
CA THR A 7 12.34 -5.16 -6.26
C THR A 7 11.22 -4.67 -7.19
N SER A 8 11.06 -5.35 -8.32
CA SER A 8 9.98 -5.10 -9.27
C SER A 8 8.89 -6.13 -9.08
N ASP A 9 7.66 -5.75 -9.39
CA ASP A 9 6.57 -6.71 -9.47
C ASP A 9 6.79 -7.71 -10.63
N PRO A 10 6.06 -8.84 -10.63
CA PRO A 10 6.20 -9.89 -11.64
C PRO A 10 5.93 -9.42 -13.07
N ASP A 11 5.02 -8.46 -13.26
CA ASP A 11 4.61 -7.91 -14.55
C ASP A 11 5.46 -6.69 -14.96
N GLY A 12 6.28 -6.16 -14.06
CA GLY A 12 7.21 -5.05 -14.31
C GLY A 12 6.53 -3.68 -14.41
N ARG A 13 5.30 -3.56 -13.90
CA ARG A 13 4.48 -2.34 -13.83
C ARG A 13 4.95 -1.36 -12.76
N PHE A 14 5.60 -1.84 -11.70
CA PHE A 14 6.17 -0.99 -10.66
C PHE A 14 7.43 -1.58 -10.02
N SER A 15 8.11 -0.77 -9.23
CA SER A 15 9.18 -1.23 -8.35
C SER A 15 9.25 -0.43 -7.06
N ILE A 16 9.73 -1.07 -6.01
CA ILE A 16 9.88 -0.51 -4.66
C ILE A 16 11.27 -0.82 -4.09
N VAL A 17 11.82 0.05 -3.26
CA VAL A 17 13.03 -0.24 -2.47
C VAL A 17 12.64 -0.88 -1.16
N LEU A 18 13.08 -2.11 -0.94
CA LEU A 18 12.79 -2.85 0.28
C LEU A 18 13.55 -2.25 1.47
N PRO A 19 12.89 -2.05 2.62
CA PRO A 19 13.57 -1.74 3.86
C PRO A 19 14.58 -2.82 4.24
N ALA A 20 15.59 -2.45 5.03
CA ALA A 20 16.63 -3.40 5.43
C ALA A 20 16.05 -4.55 6.27
N GLY A 21 16.26 -5.78 5.83
CA GLY A 21 15.77 -6.99 6.51
C GLY A 21 14.38 -7.44 6.07
N TRP A 22 13.71 -6.67 5.21
CA TRP A 22 12.42 -7.04 4.66
C TRP A 22 12.57 -7.95 3.45
N SER A 23 11.60 -8.83 3.28
CA SER A 23 11.44 -9.77 2.18
C SER A 23 10.31 -9.31 1.26
N ALA A 24 10.34 -9.80 0.03
CA ALA A 24 9.23 -9.63 -0.89
C ALA A 24 9.07 -10.87 -1.77
N GLU A 25 7.82 -11.27 -2.00
CA GLU A 25 7.44 -12.35 -2.90
C GLU A 25 6.25 -11.91 -3.77
N PRO A 26 6.03 -12.55 -4.94
CA PRO A 26 4.83 -12.32 -5.74
C PRO A 26 3.56 -12.67 -4.97
N ASP A 27 2.55 -11.80 -5.02
CA ASP A 27 1.20 -12.13 -4.54
C ASP A 27 0.51 -12.99 -5.63
N GLU A 28 0.47 -14.31 -5.45
CA GLU A 28 -0.08 -15.24 -6.46
C GLU A 28 -1.62 -15.18 -6.58
N ASP A 29 -2.31 -14.67 -5.55
CA ASP A 29 -3.77 -14.62 -5.48
C ASP A 29 -4.33 -13.32 -6.08
N GLN A 30 -3.70 -12.18 -5.78
CA GLN A 30 -4.17 -10.85 -6.19
C GLN A 30 -3.33 -10.23 -7.31
N GLY A 31 -2.12 -10.73 -7.54
CA GLY A 31 -1.12 -10.15 -8.43
C GLY A 31 -0.32 -9.03 -7.75
N GLY A 32 0.94 -8.88 -8.13
CA GLY A 32 1.84 -7.86 -7.58
C GLY A 32 2.84 -8.41 -6.56
N LEU A 33 3.04 -7.73 -5.43
CA LEU A 33 4.04 -8.07 -4.40
C LEU A 33 3.47 -8.07 -2.99
N GLU A 34 3.83 -9.08 -2.21
CA GLU A 34 3.73 -9.08 -0.75
C GLU A 34 5.10 -8.71 -0.16
N VAL A 35 5.13 -7.80 0.80
CA VAL A 35 6.34 -7.25 1.41
C VAL A 35 6.22 -7.29 2.92
N TRP A 36 7.15 -7.96 3.61
CA TRP A 36 7.07 -8.16 5.06
C TRP A 36 8.45 -8.28 5.73
N LEU A 37 8.47 -8.16 7.04
CA LEU A 37 9.59 -8.52 7.90
C LEU A 37 9.31 -9.90 8.53
N GLU A 38 10.28 -10.83 8.57
CA GLU A 38 10.06 -12.23 9.02
C GLU A 38 9.50 -12.33 10.46
N ASP A 39 9.94 -11.44 11.36
CA ASP A 39 9.40 -11.27 12.71
C ASP A 39 8.56 -9.98 12.83
N GLY A 40 8.00 -9.52 11.71
CA GLY A 40 7.20 -8.29 11.61
C GLY A 40 5.77 -8.45 12.13
N ILE A 41 5.11 -7.31 12.32
CA ILE A 41 3.74 -7.25 12.85
C ILE A 41 2.68 -7.13 11.76
N GLY A 42 3.09 -6.91 10.51
CA GLY A 42 2.17 -6.73 9.39
C GLY A 42 2.80 -7.07 8.05
N THR A 43 1.96 -7.02 7.02
CA THR A 43 2.33 -7.25 5.63
C THR A 43 1.85 -6.08 4.79
N LEU A 44 2.70 -5.62 3.87
CA LEU A 44 2.36 -4.65 2.83
C LEU A 44 2.08 -5.42 1.53
N HIS A 45 0.85 -5.35 1.05
CA HIS A 45 0.44 -5.84 -0.27
C HIS A 45 0.49 -4.68 -1.27
N LEU A 46 1.05 -4.94 -2.45
CA LEU A 46 1.15 -3.99 -3.55
C LEU A 46 0.57 -4.66 -4.79
N ILE A 47 -0.60 -4.23 -5.24
CA ILE A 47 -1.34 -4.85 -6.34
C ILE A 47 -1.43 -3.85 -7.48
N SER A 48 -1.03 -4.26 -8.69
CA SER A 48 -1.01 -3.36 -9.85
C SER A 48 -2.06 -3.70 -10.90
N PHE A 49 -2.69 -2.65 -11.44
CA PHE A 49 -3.73 -2.72 -12.46
C PHE A 49 -3.32 -1.89 -13.69
N GLU A 50 -3.92 -2.21 -14.83
CA GLU A 50 -3.84 -1.34 -16.01
C GLU A 50 -4.68 -0.09 -15.72
N GLY A 51 -4.06 1.09 -15.83
CA GLY A 51 -4.72 2.37 -15.69
C GLY A 51 -5.09 2.97 -17.05
N ASP A 52 -5.82 4.09 -17.02
CA ASP A 52 -6.10 4.90 -18.21
C ASP A 52 -4.84 5.60 -18.75
N GLU A 53 -4.87 6.01 -20.02
CA GLU A 53 -3.76 6.77 -20.65
C GLU A 53 -3.53 8.12 -19.97
N ASP A 54 -4.57 8.68 -19.35
CA ASP A 54 -4.50 9.83 -18.45
C ASP A 54 -4.38 9.30 -17.00
N SER A 55 -3.44 9.82 -16.22
CA SER A 55 -3.33 9.45 -14.80
C SER A 55 -4.56 9.94 -14.04
N ALA A 56 -5.30 9.00 -13.44
CA ALA A 56 -6.36 9.31 -12.48
C ALA A 56 -5.77 9.98 -11.23
N ASP A 57 -6.57 10.82 -10.57
CA ASP A 57 -6.20 11.40 -9.29
C ASP A 57 -6.15 10.29 -8.22
N PRO A 58 -5.01 10.09 -7.55
CA PRO A 58 -4.85 8.98 -6.60
C PRO A 58 -5.79 9.09 -5.39
N ALA A 59 -6.14 10.31 -4.95
CA ALA A 59 -7.08 10.49 -3.85
C ALA A 59 -8.50 10.10 -4.27
N GLU A 60 -8.96 10.52 -5.46
CA GLU A 60 -10.26 10.11 -6.00
C GLU A 60 -10.38 8.57 -6.08
N GLU A 61 -9.35 7.89 -6.58
CA GLU A 61 -9.31 6.42 -6.66
C GLU A 61 -9.30 5.76 -5.28
N LEU A 62 -8.58 6.34 -4.31
CA LEU A 62 -8.56 5.85 -2.93
C LEU A 62 -9.94 5.96 -2.28
N TYR A 63 -10.65 7.08 -2.44
CA TYR A 63 -12.01 7.22 -1.93
C TYR A 63 -12.97 6.20 -2.56
N ALA A 64 -12.89 6.02 -3.89
CA ALA A 64 -13.73 5.05 -4.59
C ALA A 64 -13.51 3.63 -4.05
N PHE A 65 -12.25 3.23 -3.86
CA PHE A 65 -11.89 1.92 -3.33
C PHE A 65 -12.41 1.70 -1.90
N LEU A 66 -12.26 2.69 -1.02
CA LEU A 66 -12.73 2.60 0.37
C LEU A 66 -14.26 2.60 0.46
N GLU A 67 -14.95 3.37 -0.38
CA GLU A 67 -16.41 3.39 -0.44
C GLU A 67 -16.98 2.01 -0.84
N GLU A 68 -16.32 1.29 -1.76
CA GLU A 68 -16.74 -0.07 -2.13
C GLU A 68 -16.67 -1.07 -0.96
N ASP A 69 -15.72 -0.89 -0.05
CA ASP A 69 -15.56 -1.70 1.17
C ASP A 69 -16.42 -1.18 2.34
N GLY A 70 -17.17 -0.09 2.13
CA GLY A 70 -18.02 0.53 3.15
C GLY A 70 -17.25 1.34 4.19
N VAL A 71 -16.02 1.75 3.88
CA VAL A 71 -15.18 2.58 4.75
C VAL A 71 -15.39 4.06 4.40
N GLU A 72 -15.91 4.83 5.35
CA GLU A 72 -16.09 6.28 5.22
C GLU A 72 -14.91 7.01 5.90
N ILE A 73 -14.09 7.73 5.12
CA ILE A 73 -12.99 8.58 5.63
C ILE A 73 -13.26 10.06 5.35
N GLU A 74 -12.75 10.98 6.19
CA GLU A 74 -12.86 12.41 5.93
C GLU A 74 -11.75 12.88 4.96
N GLU A 75 -11.97 14.01 4.28
CA GLU A 75 -10.99 14.53 3.32
C GLU A 75 -9.63 14.88 3.96
N ASP A 76 -9.61 15.18 5.28
CA ASP A 76 -8.40 15.51 6.04
C ASP A 76 -7.58 14.26 6.44
N ASP A 77 -8.15 13.05 6.28
CA ASP A 77 -7.50 11.77 6.58
C ASP A 77 -6.67 11.24 5.40
N VAL A 78 -6.78 11.86 4.23
CA VAL A 78 -5.98 11.55 3.04
C VAL A 78 -4.76 12.45 2.97
N GLU A 79 -3.60 11.84 2.77
CA GLU A 79 -2.31 12.53 2.65
C GLU A 79 -1.59 12.11 1.37
N ASP A 80 -1.06 13.09 0.64
CA ASP A 80 -0.22 12.85 -0.53
C ASP A 80 1.24 12.59 -0.11
N LEU A 81 1.83 11.54 -0.69
CA LEU A 81 3.24 11.22 -0.57
C LEU A 81 3.98 11.47 -1.88
N ASP A 82 5.11 12.16 -1.79
CA ASP A 82 6.03 12.29 -2.91
C ASP A 82 6.63 10.91 -3.26
N ILE A 83 6.45 10.48 -4.52
CA ILE A 83 7.10 9.31 -5.10
C ILE A 83 8.01 9.71 -6.27
N GLU A 84 8.90 8.80 -6.70
CA GLU A 84 9.89 9.14 -7.74
C GLU A 84 9.24 9.41 -9.11
N GLU A 85 8.24 8.61 -9.48
CA GLU A 85 7.48 8.75 -10.72
C GLU A 85 6.01 8.35 -10.47
N GLY A 86 5.10 9.31 -10.69
CA GLY A 86 3.68 9.19 -10.41
C GLY A 86 3.24 10.06 -9.24
N GLU A 87 2.01 9.85 -8.79
CA GLU A 87 1.43 10.48 -7.60
C GLU A 87 0.93 9.36 -6.67
N LEU A 88 0.99 9.57 -5.36
CA LEU A 88 0.53 8.61 -4.36
C LEU A 88 -0.25 9.35 -3.28
N SER A 89 -1.46 8.90 -3.00
CA SER A 89 -2.23 9.32 -1.83
C SER A 89 -2.45 8.14 -0.93
N ILE A 90 -2.41 8.37 0.38
CA ILE A 90 -2.61 7.35 1.41
C ILE A 90 -3.60 7.83 2.46
N CYS A 91 -4.24 6.88 3.14
CA CYS A 91 -4.98 7.12 4.36
C CYS A 91 -4.62 6.06 5.41
N GLU A 92 -4.89 6.38 6.66
CA GLU A 92 -4.68 5.48 7.78
C GLU A 92 -5.95 5.45 8.62
N TYR A 93 -6.44 4.25 8.96
CA TYR A 93 -7.64 4.10 9.77
C TYR A 93 -7.61 2.81 10.59
N GLU A 94 -8.47 2.72 11.59
CA GLU A 94 -8.64 1.54 12.44
C GLU A 94 -10.05 1.00 12.23
N SER A 95 -10.18 -0.31 12.04
CA SER A 95 -11.47 -0.99 11.96
C SER A 95 -11.53 -2.12 13.00
N SER A 96 -12.70 -2.34 13.58
CA SER A 96 -12.93 -3.42 14.55
C SER A 96 -14.05 -4.29 14.02
N ASP A 97 -13.79 -5.59 13.92
CA ASP A 97 -14.83 -6.54 13.54
C ASP A 97 -15.71 -6.80 14.78
N GLU A 98 -16.92 -6.25 14.78
CA GLU A 98 -17.88 -6.39 15.89
C GLU A 98 -18.68 -7.72 15.81
N GLU A 99 -18.35 -8.63 14.87
CA GLU A 99 -19.15 -9.84 14.63
C GLU A 99 -18.84 -11.02 15.58
N ASP A 100 -17.77 -10.96 16.38
CA ASP A 100 -17.39 -12.02 17.32
C ASP A 100 -17.73 -11.67 18.79
N ASP A 101 -18.21 -12.65 19.56
CA ASP A 101 -18.59 -12.54 20.99
C ASP A 101 -17.34 -12.43 21.93
N GLU A 102 -16.15 -12.28 21.35
CA GLU A 102 -14.85 -12.07 22.00
C GLU A 102 -14.44 -10.58 21.97
N GLU A 103 -13.41 -10.17 22.73
CA GLU A 103 -12.98 -8.76 22.71
C GLU A 103 -12.57 -8.40 21.27
N PRO A 104 -13.18 -7.39 20.61
CA PRO A 104 -12.97 -7.15 19.19
C PRO A 104 -11.49 -6.80 18.96
N GLU A 105 -10.83 -7.58 18.09
CA GLU A 105 -9.47 -7.30 17.67
C GLU A 105 -9.50 -6.14 16.68
N THR A 106 -9.09 -4.95 17.13
CA THR A 106 -8.97 -3.79 16.24
C THR A 106 -7.77 -3.96 15.31
N THR A 107 -7.98 -3.76 14.02
CA THR A 107 -6.96 -3.81 12.97
C THR A 107 -6.63 -2.40 12.51
N PHE A 108 -5.33 -2.10 12.39
CA PHE A 108 -4.85 -0.88 11.76
C PHE A 108 -4.63 -1.11 10.27
N TRP A 109 -5.11 -0.18 9.47
CA TRP A 109 -5.03 -0.16 8.02
C TRP A 109 -4.27 1.08 7.57
N MET A 110 -3.35 0.89 6.63
CA MET A 110 -2.82 1.96 5.80
C MET A 110 -3.10 1.58 4.35
N GLN A 111 -3.96 2.36 3.71
CA GLN A 111 -4.33 2.17 2.32
C GLN A 111 -3.71 3.27 1.48
N GLY A 112 -3.34 2.96 0.25
CA GLY A 112 -2.75 3.91 -0.67
C GLY A 112 -3.03 3.57 -2.11
N VAL A 113 -3.09 4.60 -2.95
CA VAL A 113 -3.20 4.46 -4.39
C VAL A 113 -2.10 5.28 -5.05
N ALA A 114 -1.25 4.62 -5.83
CA ALA A 114 -0.28 5.26 -6.68
C ALA A 114 -0.75 5.23 -8.14
N THR A 115 -0.71 6.37 -8.82
CA THR A 115 -1.14 6.50 -10.22
C THR A 115 -0.05 7.08 -11.10
N ALA A 116 0.03 6.56 -12.33
CA ALA A 116 0.79 7.12 -13.43
C ALA A 116 0.10 6.73 -14.76
N PRO A 117 0.42 7.37 -15.89
CA PRO A 117 -0.18 7.01 -17.17
C PRO A 117 -0.07 5.51 -17.48
N GLY A 118 -1.20 4.84 -17.67
CA GLY A 118 -1.31 3.43 -18.00
C GLY A 118 -1.15 2.45 -16.83
N VAL A 119 -0.93 2.93 -15.60
CA VAL A 119 -0.68 2.05 -14.44
C VAL A 119 -1.25 2.64 -13.15
N LEU A 120 -1.86 1.76 -12.37
CA LEU A 120 -2.36 2.07 -11.03
C LEU A 120 -1.90 0.98 -10.06
N VAL A 121 -1.49 1.36 -8.85
CA VAL A 121 -1.04 0.44 -7.81
C VAL A 121 -1.78 0.72 -6.51
N PHE A 122 -2.49 -0.28 -5.99
CA PHE A 122 -3.04 -0.26 -4.64
C PHE A 122 -2.01 -0.78 -3.65
N ALA A 123 -1.86 -0.06 -2.54
CA ALA A 123 -0.96 -0.39 -1.45
C ALA A 123 -1.78 -0.60 -0.17
N THR A 124 -1.75 -1.81 0.38
CA THR A 124 -2.49 -2.16 1.60
C THR A 124 -1.51 -2.68 2.63
N TYR A 125 -1.33 -1.95 3.72
CA TYR A 125 -0.62 -2.45 4.90
C TYR A 125 -1.59 -2.67 6.05
N ILE A 126 -1.50 -3.86 6.65
CA ILE A 126 -2.36 -4.29 7.76
C ILE A 126 -1.53 -4.84 8.91
N CYS A 127 -1.92 -4.49 10.13
CA CYS A 127 -1.34 -5.03 11.37
C CYS A 127 -2.33 -4.88 12.55
N PRO A 128 -2.08 -5.53 13.69
CA PRO A 128 -2.84 -5.29 14.91
C PRO A 128 -2.76 -3.82 15.35
N ALA A 129 -3.92 -3.23 15.68
CA ALA A 129 -3.96 -1.86 16.19
C ALA A 129 -3.23 -1.75 17.54
N GLY A 130 -2.47 -0.67 17.70
CA GLY A 130 -1.58 -0.44 18.84
C GLY A 130 -0.14 -0.90 18.63
N GLU A 131 0.14 -1.71 17.60
CA GLU A 131 1.50 -2.16 17.28
C GLU A 131 2.13 -1.39 16.09
N GLN A 132 1.31 -0.70 15.28
CA GLN A 132 1.70 -0.07 14.03
C GLN A 132 2.89 0.89 14.13
N GLU A 133 3.12 1.53 15.28
CA GLU A 133 4.24 2.46 15.49
C GLU A 133 5.61 1.84 15.21
N ALA A 134 5.75 0.51 15.30
CA ALA A 134 7.00 -0.20 15.03
C ALA A 134 7.40 -0.15 13.53
N GLU A 135 6.42 -0.16 12.63
CA GLU A 135 6.64 -0.34 11.18
C GLU A 135 6.05 0.78 10.32
N ARG A 136 5.06 1.54 10.80
CA ARG A 136 4.32 2.59 10.07
C ARG A 136 5.24 3.52 9.26
N GLU A 137 6.23 4.12 9.92
CA GLU A 137 7.16 5.05 9.27
C GLU A 137 8.13 4.36 8.29
N ILE A 138 8.39 3.06 8.49
CA ILE A 138 9.23 2.26 7.59
C ILE A 138 8.45 1.94 6.32
N VAL A 139 7.19 1.52 6.47
CA VAL A 139 6.25 1.26 5.36
C VAL A 139 6.05 2.52 4.54
N ARG A 140 5.73 3.66 5.17
CA ARG A 140 5.55 4.95 4.47
C ARG A 140 6.78 5.35 3.67
N LYS A 141 7.98 5.17 4.24
CA LYS A 141 9.23 5.42 3.51
C LYS A 141 9.45 4.46 2.36
N ALA A 142 9.07 3.19 2.50
CA ALA A 142 9.13 2.23 1.40
C ALA A 142 8.19 2.65 0.26
N LEU A 143 6.95 3.02 0.58
CA LEU A 143 5.97 3.53 -0.39
C LEU A 143 6.47 4.78 -1.11
N GLY A 144 7.15 5.70 -0.41
CA GLY A 144 7.81 6.86 -1.02
C GLY A 144 8.91 6.52 -2.04
N THR A 145 9.33 5.26 -2.16
CA THR A 145 10.29 4.79 -3.19
C THR A 145 9.63 4.08 -4.36
N LEU A 146 8.30 4.05 -4.39
CA LEU A 146 7.55 3.52 -5.51
C LEU A 146 7.94 4.24 -6.79
N ARG A 147 8.12 3.44 -7.82
CA ARG A 147 8.37 3.90 -9.17
C ARG A 147 7.45 3.14 -10.10
N LEU A 148 6.50 3.87 -10.67
CA LEU A 148 5.54 3.33 -11.62
C LEU A 148 6.15 3.33 -13.03
N MET A 149 5.94 2.25 -13.76
CA MET A 149 6.43 2.06 -15.12
C MET A 149 5.23 2.19 -16.05
N ALA A 150 5.23 3.22 -16.90
CA ALA A 150 4.19 3.41 -17.89
C ALA A 150 4.06 2.16 -18.78
N ALA A 151 2.82 1.76 -19.06
CA ALA A 151 2.57 0.71 -20.04
C ALA A 151 3.02 1.19 -21.44
N GLU A 152 3.93 0.46 -22.09
CA GLU A 152 4.41 0.74 -23.47
C GLU A 152 3.40 0.33 -24.55
#